data_AF-A0A352AMK3-F1
#
_entry.id   AF-A0A352AMK3-F1
#
_cell.length_a   1.000
_cell.length_b   1.000
_cell.length_c   1.000
_cell.angle_alpha   90.00
_cell.angle_beta   90.00
_cell.angle_gamma   90.00
#
_symmetry.space_group_name_H-M   'P 1'
#
loop_
_entity.id
_entity.type
_entity.pdbx_description
1 polymer ?
#
loop_
_entity_poly.entity_id
_entity_poly.type
_entity_poly.pdbx_seq_one_letter_code
_entity_poly.pdbx_strand_id
1 'polypeptide(L)' 'HSRFPIPGIQLGNVFIGIQPSRGYDLDPALNYHAPDLEPTPAYLAFYYWLRQKFGAQAVVHVGKHGNLEWL' A
#
# COMPACT_ATOMS: atom_id res chain seq x y z
N HIS A 1 18.59 -11.34 6.31
CA HIS A 1 18.05 -10.16 5.60
C HIS A 1 16.59 -10.43 5.24
N SER A 2 15.64 -9.68 5.80
CA SER A 2 14.24 -9.74 5.36
C SER A 2 14.11 -9.10 3.99
N ARG A 3 13.45 -9.78 3.05
CA ARG A 3 13.16 -9.27 1.70
C ARG A 3 11.65 -9.07 1.60
N PHE A 4 11.22 -7.86 1.25
CA PHE A 4 9.81 -7.55 1.01
C PHE A 4 9.51 -7.67 -0.49
N PRO A 5 8.66 -8.61 -0.92
CA PRO A 5 8.23 -8.69 -2.31
C PRO A 5 7.26 -7.54 -2.63
N ILE A 6 7.45 -6.89 -3.77
CA ILE A 6 6.56 -5.85 -4.30
C ILE A 6 5.88 -6.41 -5.56
N PRO A 7 4.66 -6.96 -5.46
CA PRO A 7 3.97 -7.55 -6.60
C PRO A 7 3.36 -6.46 -7.50
N GLY A 8 3.58 -6.60 -8.81
CA GLY A 8 2.97 -5.73 -9.81
C GLY A 8 3.59 -5.92 -11.19
N ILE A 9 3.06 -5.18 -12.16
CA ILE A 9 3.57 -5.11 -13.52
C ILE A 9 4.15 -3.72 -13.78
N GLN A 10 5.37 -3.68 -14.34
CA GLN A 10 5.99 -2.44 -14.78
C GLN A 10 5.93 -2.34 -16.30
N LEU A 11 5.32 -1.27 -16.80
CA LEU A 11 5.15 -0.92 -18.20
C LEU A 11 5.91 0.38 -18.47
N GLY A 12 7.22 0.27 -18.66
CA GLY A 12 8.11 1.45 -18.77
C GLY A 12 8.11 2.28 -17.49
N ASN A 13 7.62 3.52 -17.58
CA ASN A 13 7.54 4.47 -16.48
C ASN A 13 6.24 4.35 -15.67
N VAL A 14 5.41 3.34 -15.94
CA VAL A 14 4.16 3.08 -15.21
C VAL A 14 4.30 1.78 -14.45
N PHE A 15 3.99 1.78 -13.17
CA PHE A 15 3.89 0.58 -12.35
C PHE A 15 2.45 0.39 -11.88
N ILE A 16 1.92 -0.81 -12.07
CA ILE A 16 0.59 -1.20 -11.63
C ILE A 16 0.78 -2.31 -10.59
N GLY A 17 0.47 -2.01 -9.34
CA GLY A 17 0.60 -2.94 -8.22
C GLY A 17 -0.67 -3.01 -7.39
N ILE A 18 -0.79 -4.07 -6.60
CA ILE A 18 -1.88 -4.22 -5.62
C ILE A 18 -1.40 -3.60 -4.31
N GLN A 19 -2.18 -2.67 -3.78
CA GLN A 19 -1.89 -2.07 -2.47
C GLN A 19 -1.94 -3.17 -1.40
N PRO A 20 -0.88 -3.37 -0.61
CA PRO A 20 -0.93 -4.31 0.50
C PRO A 20 -2.00 -3.91 1.52
N SER A 21 -2.57 -4.88 2.23
CA SER A 21 -3.50 -4.59 3.33
C SER A 21 -2.79 -3.82 4.45
N ARG A 22 -3.49 -2.86 5.06
CA ARG A 22 -3.05 -2.21 6.31
C ARG A 22 -3.25 -3.10 7.53
N GLY A 23 -3.78 -4.31 7.37
CA GLY A 23 -4.03 -5.26 8.47
C GLY A 23 -5.51 -5.38 8.84
N TYR A 24 -6.40 -4.65 8.18
CA TYR A 24 -7.85 -4.70 8.40
C TYR A 24 -8.47 -6.08 8.14
N ASP A 25 -7.86 -6.89 7.27
CA ASP A 25 -8.35 -8.24 6.96
C ASP A 25 -8.04 -9.27 8.06
N LEU A 26 -7.20 -8.92 9.03
CA LEU A 26 -6.82 -9.80 10.14
C LEU A 26 -7.81 -9.75 11.30
N ASP A 27 -8.59 -8.66 11.42
CA ASP A 27 -9.67 -8.52 12.39
C ASP A 27 -10.77 -7.58 11.85
N PRO A 28 -11.94 -8.13 11.45
CA PRO A 28 -13.06 -7.34 10.95
C PRO A 28 -13.58 -6.28 11.94
N ALA A 29 -13.34 -6.43 13.25
CA ALA A 29 -13.76 -5.46 14.26
C ALA A 29 -12.89 -4.18 14.25
N LEU A 30 -11.64 -4.26 13.76
CA LEU A 30 -10.75 -3.10 13.64
C LEU A 30 -11.13 -2.17 12.48
N ASN A 31 -11.89 -2.65 11.49
CA ASN A 31 -12.43 -1.82 10.41
C ASN A 31 -13.37 -0.71 10.91
N TYR A 32 -13.97 -0.86 12.09
CA TYR A 32 -15.00 0.05 12.59
C TYR A 32 -14.50 1.03 13.68
N HIS A 33 -13.39 0.73 14.36
CA HIS A 33 -12.97 1.49 15.55
C HIS A 33 -11.48 1.83 15.64
N ALA A 34 -10.65 1.52 14.65
CA ALA A 34 -9.21 1.80 14.69
C ALA A 34 -8.75 2.72 13.55
N PRO A 35 -8.94 4.05 13.66
CA PRO A 35 -8.27 5.02 12.78
C PRO A 35 -6.74 4.95 12.89
N ASP A 36 -6.21 4.37 13.97
CA ASP A 36 -4.78 4.30 14.29
C ASP A 36 -4.12 2.94 14.01
N LEU A 37 -4.70 2.08 13.15
CA LEU A 37 -4.08 0.81 12.83
C LEU A 37 -2.71 1.04 12.15
N GLU A 38 -1.64 0.59 12.82
CA GLU A 38 -0.28 0.74 12.34
C GLU A 38 -0.12 0.03 10.99
N PRO A 39 0.42 0.71 9.96
CA PRO A 39 0.61 0.09 8.66
C PRO A 39 1.59 -1.09 8.76
N THR A 40 1.23 -2.19 8.12
CA THR A 40 2.08 -3.39 8.09
C THR A 40 3.45 -3.08 7.47
N PRO A 41 4.51 -3.84 7.83
CA PRO A 41 5.81 -3.69 7.19
C PRO A 41 5.76 -3.84 5.66
N ALA A 42 4.84 -4.67 5.13
CA ALA A 42 4.61 -4.81 3.70
C ALA A 42 4.01 -3.53 3.07
N TYR A 43 3.06 -2.90 3.76
CA TYR A 43 2.49 -1.61 3.35
C TYR A 43 3.57 -0.53 3.28
N LEU A 44 4.39 -0.40 4.33
CA LEU A 44 5.48 0.57 4.36
C LEU A 44 6.53 0.28 3.28
N ALA A 45 6.92 -0.98 3.10
CA ALA A 45 7.87 -1.37 2.07
C ALA A 45 7.38 -1.03 0.66
N PHE A 46 6.09 -1.19 0.38
CA PHE A 46 5.49 -0.86 -0.91
C PHE A 46 5.62 0.62 -1.24
N TYR A 47 5.20 1.50 -0.33
CA TYR A 47 5.29 2.95 -0.56
C TYR A 47 6.73 3.47 -0.54
N TYR A 48 7.58 2.89 0.31
CA TYR A 48 9.01 3.23 0.29
C TYR A 48 9.64 2.86 -1.05
N TRP A 49 9.32 1.69 -1.59
CA TRP A 49 9.80 1.24 -2.90
C TRP A 49 9.29 2.15 -4.04
N LEU A 50 8.01 2.52 -4.02
CA LEU A 50 7.45 3.46 -5.01
C LEU A 50 8.21 4.78 -5.04
N ARG A 51 8.50 5.36 -3.86
CA ARG A 51 9.19 6.64 -3.73
C ARG A 51 10.68 6.56 -4.06
N GLN A 52 11.39 5.56 -3.52
CA GLN A 52 12.86 5.55 -3.50
C GLN A 52 13.50 4.66 -4.57
N LYS A 53 12.75 3.69 -5.12
CA LYS A 53 13.29 2.72 -6.08
C LYS A 53 12.64 2.85 -7.44
N PHE A 54 11.31 2.88 -7.49
CA PHE A 54 10.60 3.15 -8.74
C PHE A 54 10.69 4.63 -9.14
N GLY A 55 10.69 5.54 -8.15
CA GLY A 55 10.82 6.97 -8.40
C GLY A 55 9.52 7.60 -8.91
N ALA A 56 8.37 7.12 -8.42
CA ALA A 56 7.06 7.66 -8.79
C ALA A 56 6.97 9.17 -8.51
N GLN A 57 6.66 9.96 -9.54
CA GLN A 57 6.31 11.37 -9.37
C GLN A 57 4.85 11.57 -8.97
N ALA A 58 3.98 10.61 -9.29
CA ALA A 58 2.56 10.61 -8.94
C ALA A 58 2.09 9.18 -8.62
N VAL A 59 1.07 9.08 -7.76
CA VAL A 59 0.40 7.82 -7.41
C VAL A 59 -1.10 8.01 -7.59
N VAL A 60 -1.74 7.07 -8.28
CA VAL A 60 -3.18 7.05 -8.48
C VAL A 60 -3.74 5.81 -7.82
N HIS A 61 -4.69 6.00 -6.91
CA HIS A 61 -5.46 4.91 -6.30
C HIS A 61 -6.75 4.71 -7.08
N VAL A 62 -7.02 3.46 -7.48
CA VAL A 62 -8.23 3.09 -8.23
C VAL A 62 -8.99 2.05 -7.43
N GLY A 63 -10.15 2.42 -6.90
CA GLY A 63 -11.01 1.57 -6.05
C GLY A 63 -12.15 2.36 -5.41
N LYS A 64 -13.18 1.68 -4.90
CA LYS A 64 -14.34 2.35 -4.31
C LYS A 64 -14.01 3.08 -3.01
N HIS A 65 -13.05 2.60 -2.22
CA HIS A 65 -12.44 3.31 -1.09
C HIS A 65 -10.95 2.98 -1.09
N GLY A 66 -10.11 3.92 -1.51
CA GLY A 66 -8.69 3.85 -1.20
C GLY A 66 -8.51 4.07 0.30
N ASN A 67 -7.60 3.35 0.95
CA ASN A 67 -7.24 3.56 2.37
C ASN A 67 -6.55 4.94 2.64
N LEU A 68 -6.78 5.90 1.76
CA LEU A 68 -6.29 7.27 1.79
C LEU A 68 -7.44 8.29 1.73
N GLU A 69 -8.70 7.86 1.82
CA GLU A 69 -9.86 8.75 1.79
C GLU A 69 -10.22 9.34 3.18
N TRP A 70 -9.48 9.01 4.23
CA TRP A 70 -9.75 9.49 5.59
C TRP A 70 -8.49 9.84 6.40
N LEU A 71 -7.55 10.57 5.79
CA LEU A 71 -6.65 11.48 6.51
C LEU A 71 -6.57 12.83 5.79
#